data_AF-A0A538R0R7-F1
#
_entry.id   AF-A0A538R0R7-F1
#
_cell.length_a   1.000
_cell.length_b   1.000
_cell.length_c   1.000
_cell.angle_alpha   90.00
_cell.angle_beta   90.00
_cell.angle_gamma   90.00
#
_symmetry.space_group_name_H-M   'P 1'
#
loop_
_entity.id
_entity.type
_entity.pdbx_description
1 polymer ?
#
loop_
_entity_poly.entity_id
_entity_poly.type
_entity_poly.pdbx_seq_one_letter_code
_entity_poly.pdbx_strand_id
1 'polypeptide(L)'
;VVTASMDKTARVWDAATGKPVASPLEHHGAVTSAAFSPDGTRVVTASMDKTARVWDAATGRPLTGPLAHHGLVRTSVFSSDGTRVVTASQNGTALVWDVQLAQGMAAEWSAIMERSPFVLVNGALFRRGPSTEPTP
;
A
#
# COMPACT_ATOMS: atom_id res chain seq x y z
N VAL A 1 -18.69 0.81 1.04
CA VAL A 1 -18.83 -0.61 0.62
C VAL A 1 -17.71 -0.95 -0.36
N VAL A 2 -17.20 -2.18 -0.37
CA VAL A 2 -16.26 -2.67 -1.40
C VAL A 2 -16.86 -3.89 -2.10
N THR A 3 -16.69 -3.97 -3.42
CA THR A 3 -17.17 -5.09 -4.24
C THR A 3 -16.04 -5.66 -5.06
N ALA A 4 -16.02 -6.99 -5.23
CA ALA A 4 -15.14 -7.71 -6.14
C ALA A 4 -15.97 -8.29 -7.31
N SER A 5 -15.42 -8.31 -8.52
CA SER A 5 -16.16 -8.71 -9.72
C SER A 5 -15.32 -9.56 -10.68
N MET A 6 -16.03 -10.39 -11.44
CA MET A 6 -15.47 -11.16 -12.55
C MET A 6 -15.04 -10.28 -13.73
N ASP A 7 -15.45 -9.01 -13.76
CA ASP A 7 -15.01 -8.00 -14.75
C ASP A 7 -13.55 -7.55 -14.56
N LYS A 8 -12.82 -8.22 -13.66
CA LYS A 8 -11.42 -7.97 -13.31
C LYS A 8 -11.21 -6.68 -12.49
N THR A 9 -12.29 -6.12 -11.94
CA THR A 9 -12.22 -4.96 -11.06
C THR A 9 -12.76 -5.24 -9.67
N ALA A 10 -12.19 -4.55 -8.68
CA ALA A 10 -12.90 -4.22 -7.46
C ALA A 10 -13.28 -2.74 -7.48
N ARG A 11 -14.31 -2.37 -6.73
CA ARG A 11 -14.80 -0.99 -6.65
C ARG A 11 -15.12 -0.61 -5.22
N VAL A 12 -14.79 0.63 -4.89
CA VAL A 12 -15.09 1.25 -3.59
C VAL A 12 -16.26 2.22 -3.79
N TRP A 13 -17.26 2.09 -2.94
CA TRP A 13 -18.51 2.84 -3.03
C TRP A 13 -18.79 3.58 -1.74
N ASP A 14 -19.24 4.81 -1.88
CA ASP A 14 -19.86 5.55 -0.79
C ASP A 14 -21.23 4.90 -0.49
N ALA A 15 -21.41 4.44 0.75
CA ALA A 15 -22.59 3.67 1.12
C ALA A 15 -23.87 4.53 1.20
N ALA A 16 -23.72 5.84 1.44
CA ALA A 16 -24.86 6.74 1.59
C ALA A 16 -25.40 7.21 0.24
N THR A 17 -24.52 7.42 -0.73
CA THR A 17 -24.84 8.00 -2.05
C THR A 17 -24.85 6.96 -3.17
N GLY A 18 -24.28 5.78 -2.96
CA GLY A 18 -24.14 4.74 -3.98
C GLY A 18 -23.14 5.11 -5.10
N LYS A 19 -22.36 6.18 -4.93
CA LYS A 19 -21.39 6.64 -5.93
C LYS A 19 -20.03 5.96 -5.74
N PRO A 20 -19.27 5.72 -6.84
CA PRO A 20 -17.90 5.24 -6.72
C PRO A 20 -17.02 6.31 -6.05
N VAL A 21 -16.15 5.88 -5.13
CA VAL A 21 -15.22 6.76 -4.40
C VAL A 21 -13.95 7.02 -5.22
N ALA A 22 -13.49 6.00 -5.94
CA ALA A 22 -12.24 6.01 -6.68
C ALA A 22 -12.41 5.33 -8.04
N SER A 23 -11.38 5.43 -8.89
CA SER A 23 -11.26 4.61 -10.09
C SER A 23 -11.30 3.11 -9.73
N PRO A 24 -11.77 2.24 -10.65
CA PRO A 24 -11.77 0.81 -10.43
C PRO A 24 -10.38 0.27 -10.06
N LEU A 25 -10.35 -0.70 -9.15
CA LEU A 25 -9.14 -1.39 -8.71
C LEU A 25 -8.87 -2.53 -9.68
N GLU A 26 -8.01 -2.29 -10.68
CA GLU A 26 -7.87 -3.17 -11.85
C GLU A 26 -6.89 -4.34 -11.63
N HIS A 27 -7.32 -5.52 -12.08
CA HIS A 27 -6.51 -6.74 -12.17
C HIS A 27 -6.47 -7.26 -13.60
N HIS A 28 -5.54 -8.18 -13.88
CA HIS A 28 -5.48 -8.87 -15.18
C HIS A 28 -6.42 -10.09 -15.27
N GLY A 29 -7.09 -10.41 -14.17
CA GLY A 29 -8.02 -11.53 -14.02
C GLY A 29 -9.12 -11.20 -13.01
N ALA A 30 -10.14 -12.06 -12.94
CA ALA A 30 -11.29 -11.86 -12.06
C ALA A 30 -10.87 -11.63 -10.61
N VAL A 31 -11.50 -10.66 -9.95
CA VAL A 31 -11.26 -10.38 -8.53
C VAL A 31 -12.15 -11.32 -7.71
N THR A 32 -11.52 -12.15 -6.90
CA THR A 32 -12.17 -13.22 -6.12
C THR A 32 -12.56 -12.76 -4.72
N SER A 33 -11.86 -11.76 -4.18
CA SER A 33 -12.13 -11.18 -2.86
C SER A 33 -11.65 -9.74 -2.79
N ALA A 34 -12.32 -8.93 -1.98
CA ALA A 34 -11.89 -7.59 -1.62
C ALA A 34 -12.32 -7.28 -0.18
N ALA A 35 -11.42 -6.69 0.61
CA ALA A 35 -11.66 -6.32 2.00
C ALA A 35 -10.98 -4.99 2.35
N PHE A 36 -11.62 -4.20 3.21
CA PHE A 36 -10.97 -3.02 3.79
C PHE A 36 -9.92 -3.40 4.83
N SER A 37 -8.92 -2.55 5.01
CA SER A 37 -8.10 -2.54 6.21
C SER A 37 -8.92 -2.14 7.44
N PRO A 38 -8.46 -2.46 8.66
CA PRO A 38 -9.18 -2.14 9.90
C PRO A 38 -9.49 -0.63 10.08
N ASP A 39 -8.60 0.23 9.59
CA ASP A 39 -8.76 1.69 9.58
C ASP A 39 -9.58 2.22 8.40
N GLY A 40 -9.99 1.35 7.46
CA GLY A 40 -10.78 1.69 6.29
C GLY A 40 -10.04 2.48 5.20
N THR A 41 -8.76 2.81 5.39
CA THR A 41 -7.98 3.66 4.48
C THR A 41 -7.46 2.89 3.26
N ARG A 42 -7.37 1.57 3.36
CA ARG A 42 -6.85 0.69 2.33
C ARG A 42 -7.83 -0.41 1.98
N VAL A 43 -7.66 -0.95 0.78
CA VAL A 43 -8.33 -2.17 0.33
C VAL A 43 -7.29 -3.20 -0.04
N VAL A 44 -7.52 -4.46 0.33
CA VAL A 44 -6.80 -5.61 -0.20
C VAL A 44 -7.72 -6.36 -1.14
N THR A 45 -7.20 -6.75 -2.30
CA THR A 45 -7.91 -7.58 -3.28
C THR A 45 -7.15 -8.89 -3.50
N ALA A 46 -7.87 -9.95 -3.90
CA ALA A 46 -7.31 -11.20 -4.39
C ALA A 46 -7.85 -11.48 -5.80
N SER A 47 -7.02 -12.06 -6.66
CA SER A 47 -7.39 -12.26 -8.07
C SER A 47 -6.93 -13.60 -8.65
N MET A 48 -7.66 -14.01 -9.68
CA MET A 48 -7.27 -15.07 -10.61
C MET A 48 -6.04 -14.71 -11.46
N ASP A 49 -5.54 -13.48 -11.42
CA ASP A 49 -4.23 -13.16 -12.02
C ASP A 49 -3.03 -13.63 -11.18
N LYS A 50 -3.28 -14.44 -10.14
CA LYS A 50 -2.29 -14.98 -9.20
C LYS A 50 -1.66 -13.92 -8.30
N THR A 51 -2.29 -12.75 -8.18
CA THR A 51 -1.85 -11.69 -7.28
C THR A 51 -2.93 -11.30 -6.28
N ALA A 52 -2.49 -10.89 -5.10
CA ALA A 52 -3.22 -9.94 -4.28
C ALA A 52 -2.58 -8.55 -4.43
N ARG A 53 -3.35 -7.50 -4.19
CA ARG A 53 -2.88 -6.12 -4.29
C ARG A 53 -3.44 -5.28 -3.14
N VAL A 54 -2.66 -4.32 -2.68
CA VAL A 54 -3.05 -3.34 -1.66
C VAL A 54 -3.23 -1.99 -2.32
N TRP A 55 -4.36 -1.35 -2.06
CA TRP A 55 -4.81 -0.14 -2.69
C TRP A 55 -5.12 0.93 -1.66
N ASP A 56 -4.91 2.18 -2.04
CA ASP A 56 -5.48 3.33 -1.35
C ASP A 56 -6.99 3.41 -1.67
N ALA A 57 -7.82 3.40 -0.63
CA ALA A 57 -9.27 3.29 -0.80
C ALA A 57 -9.91 4.57 -1.38
N ALA A 58 -9.28 5.74 -1.17
CA ALA A 58 -9.80 7.04 -1.59
C ALA A 58 -9.42 7.38 -3.03
N THR A 59 -8.26 6.91 -3.49
CA THR A 59 -7.69 7.26 -4.80
C THR A 59 -7.68 6.09 -5.78
N GLY A 60 -7.80 4.85 -5.29
CA GLY A 60 -7.71 3.63 -6.09
C GLY A 60 -6.29 3.33 -6.58
N ARG A 61 -5.27 4.02 -6.04
CA ARG A 61 -3.87 3.80 -6.43
C ARG A 61 -3.29 2.58 -5.71
N PRO A 62 -2.46 1.77 -6.38
CA PRO A 62 -1.73 0.68 -5.73
C PRO A 62 -0.71 1.26 -4.74
N LEU A 63 -0.65 0.69 -3.54
CA LEU A 63 0.27 1.10 -2.46
C LEU A 63 1.52 0.21 -2.38
N THR A 64 1.44 -1.01 -2.91
CA THR A 64 2.53 -1.97 -2.93
C THR A 64 2.67 -2.58 -4.33
N GLY A 65 3.80 -3.26 -4.58
CA GLY A 65 3.87 -4.21 -5.67
C GLY A 65 2.86 -5.37 -5.49
N PRO A 66 2.58 -6.14 -6.56
CA PRO A 66 1.69 -7.30 -6.46
C PRO A 66 2.24 -8.35 -5.49
N LEU A 67 1.37 -8.85 -4.62
CA LEU A 67 1.64 -9.95 -3.69
C LEU A 67 1.44 -11.27 -4.46
N ALA A 68 2.51 -11.76 -5.08
CA ALA A 68 2.45 -12.81 -6.09
C ALA A 68 2.41 -14.23 -5.51
N HIS A 69 1.64 -15.10 -6.16
CA HIS A 69 1.61 -16.55 -5.94
C HIS A 69 1.87 -17.31 -7.25
N HIS A 70 2.19 -18.60 -7.14
CA HIS A 70 2.27 -19.49 -8.31
C HIS A 70 0.90 -19.97 -8.82
N GLY A 71 -0.18 -19.72 -8.05
CA GLY A 71 -1.56 -20.07 -8.40
C GLY A 71 -2.55 -18.95 -8.07
N LEU A 72 -3.81 -19.15 -8.47
CA LEU A 72 -4.90 -18.17 -8.30
C LEU A 72 -5.09 -17.84 -6.82
N VAL A 73 -5.16 -16.56 -6.47
CA VAL A 73 -5.43 -16.16 -5.08
C VAL A 73 -6.94 -16.18 -4.85
N ARG A 74 -7.37 -16.95 -3.85
CA ARG A 74 -8.79 -17.16 -3.54
C ARG A 74 -9.33 -16.11 -2.57
N THR A 75 -8.51 -15.71 -1.61
CA THR A 75 -8.88 -14.76 -0.57
C THR A 75 -7.65 -14.01 -0.06
N SER A 76 -7.90 -12.82 0.47
CA SER A 76 -6.92 -11.99 1.16
C SER A 76 -7.59 -11.20 2.27
N VAL A 77 -6.88 -11.02 3.39
CA VAL A 77 -7.38 -10.28 4.56
C VAL A 77 -6.25 -9.52 5.21
N PHE A 78 -6.56 -8.35 5.77
CA PHE A 78 -5.63 -7.65 6.66
C PHE A 78 -5.58 -8.29 8.04
N SER A 79 -4.42 -8.19 8.70
CA SER A 79 -4.34 -8.34 10.15
C SER A 79 -5.14 -7.23 10.85
N SER A 80 -5.49 -7.46 12.12
CA SER A 80 -6.30 -6.51 12.91
C SER A 80 -5.61 -5.16 13.17
N ASP A 81 -4.27 -5.12 13.13
CA ASP A 81 -3.46 -3.91 13.20
C ASP A 81 -3.20 -3.27 11.82
N GLY A 82 -3.64 -3.91 10.73
CA GLY A 82 -3.46 -3.46 9.36
C GLY A 82 -2.01 -3.47 8.86
N THR A 83 -1.05 -4.00 9.62
CA THR A 83 0.37 -3.99 9.22
C THR A 83 0.68 -5.10 8.23
N ARG A 84 -0.13 -6.17 8.22
CA ARG A 84 0.07 -7.36 7.42
C ARG A 84 -1.15 -7.73 6.60
N VAL A 85 -0.91 -8.50 5.54
CA VAL A 85 -1.93 -9.18 4.75
C VAL A 85 -1.65 -10.68 4.76
N VAL A 86 -2.69 -11.48 4.97
CA VAL A 86 -2.67 -12.92 4.72
C VAL A 86 -3.35 -13.20 3.39
N THR A 87 -2.73 -14.00 2.54
CA THR A 87 -3.28 -14.46 1.26
C THR A 87 -3.35 -15.98 1.23
N ALA A 88 -4.36 -16.54 0.58
CA ALA A 88 -4.46 -17.99 0.35
C ALA A 88 -4.70 -18.30 -1.13
N SER A 89 -3.94 -19.26 -1.67
CA SER A 89 -3.90 -19.58 -3.09
C SER A 89 -4.27 -21.04 -3.37
N GLN A 90 -4.79 -21.30 -4.57
CA GLN A 90 -5.14 -22.65 -5.04
C GLN A 90 -3.95 -23.59 -5.16
N ASN A 91 -2.72 -23.07 -5.19
CA ASN A 91 -1.51 -23.90 -5.22
C ASN A 91 -1.17 -24.51 -3.85
N GLY A 92 -2.05 -24.41 -2.85
CA GLY A 92 -1.85 -24.94 -1.50
C GLY A 92 -1.00 -24.05 -0.59
N THR A 93 -0.67 -22.83 -1.01
CA THR A 93 0.10 -21.88 -0.18
C THR A 93 -0.78 -20.81 0.46
N ALA A 94 -0.50 -20.52 1.72
CA ALA A 94 -0.90 -19.28 2.37
C ALA A 94 0.35 -18.49 2.72
N LEU A 95 0.36 -17.18 2.42
CA LEU A 95 1.51 -16.31 2.64
C LEU A 95 1.10 -15.13 3.53
N VAL A 96 2.05 -14.66 4.33
CA VAL A 96 1.90 -13.46 5.16
C VAL A 96 2.85 -12.40 4.62
N TRP A 97 2.31 -11.22 4.37
CA TRP A 97 3.03 -10.10 3.77
C TRP A 97 3.02 -8.93 4.73
N ASP A 98 4.20 -8.38 5.02
CA ASP A 98 4.28 -7.06 5.64
C ASP A 98 3.95 -6.01 4.58
N VAL A 99 2.92 -5.21 4.82
CA VAL A 99 2.40 -4.20 3.89
C VAL A 99 2.47 -2.79 4.50
N GLN A 100 3.39 -2.62 5.46
CA GLN A 100 3.69 -1.33 6.05
C GLN A 100 4.28 -0.42 4.97
N LEU A 101 3.72 0.77 4.84
CA LEU A 101 4.21 1.77 3.90
C LEU A 101 5.67 2.08 4.25
N ALA A 102 6.55 2.14 3.25
CA ALA A 102 7.90 2.70 3.39
C ALA A 102 7.89 4.21 3.76
N GLN A 103 6.74 4.75 4.14
CA GLN A 103 6.54 6.12 4.63
C GLN A 103 7.29 6.39 5.95
N GLY A 104 7.60 5.36 6.75
CA GLY A 104 8.45 5.51 7.93
C GLY A 104 9.90 5.83 7.57
N MET A 105 10.48 5.12 6.60
CA MET A 105 11.88 5.33 6.23
C MET A 105 12.10 6.72 5.62
N ALA A 106 11.28 7.18 4.67
CA ALA A 106 11.50 8.48 4.06
C ALA A 106 11.32 9.65 5.05
N ALA A 107 10.32 9.59 5.93
CA ALA A 107 10.09 10.63 6.93
C ALA A 107 11.15 10.61 8.05
N GLU A 108 11.56 9.44 8.52
CA GLU A 108 12.65 9.31 9.50
C GLU A 108 13.99 9.71 8.89
N TRP A 109 14.30 9.28 7.66
CA TRP A 109 15.50 9.73 6.94
C TRP A 109 15.48 11.24 6.68
N SER A 110 14.33 11.84 6.36
CA SER A 110 14.20 13.29 6.21
C SER A 110 14.41 14.01 7.54
N ALA A 111 13.78 13.55 8.62
CA ALA A 111 13.95 14.13 9.95
C ALA A 111 15.39 13.98 10.48
N ILE A 112 16.04 12.84 10.19
CA ILE A 112 17.45 12.60 10.49
C ILE A 112 18.32 13.57 9.68
N MET A 113 18.08 13.72 8.39
CA MET A 113 18.85 14.63 7.51
C MET A 113 18.61 16.11 7.83
N GLU A 114 17.41 16.50 8.23
CA GLU A 114 17.06 17.88 8.62
C GLU A 114 17.72 18.28 9.95
N ARG A 115 17.80 17.35 10.90
CA ARG A 115 18.47 17.53 12.20
C ARG A 115 19.96 17.18 12.16
N SER A 116 20.44 16.64 11.06
CA SER A 116 21.83 16.26 10.87
C SER A 116 22.70 17.51 10.75
N PRO A 117 23.83 17.58 11.47
CA PRO A 117 24.85 18.59 11.19
C PRO A 117 25.60 18.28 9.89
N PHE A 118 25.14 17.33 9.07
CA PHE A 118 25.77 16.91 7.83
C PHE A 118 24.85 17.11 6.63
N VAL A 119 25.43 17.51 5.50
CA VAL A 119 24.77 17.62 4.19
C VAL A 119 25.52 16.75 3.18
N LEU A 120 24.79 16.09 2.28
CA LEU A 120 25.38 15.32 1.20
C LEU A 120 25.54 16.20 -0.05
N VAL A 121 26.76 16.37 -0.54
CA VAL A 121 27.06 17.09 -1.79
C VAL A 121 27.90 16.18 -2.68
N ASN A 122 27.41 15.84 -3.87
CA ASN A 122 28.08 14.96 -4.84
C ASN A 122 28.58 13.63 -4.24
N GLY A 123 27.77 13.00 -3.37
CA GLY A 123 28.10 11.72 -2.75
C GLY A 123 29.09 11.80 -1.58
N ALA A 124 29.52 13.00 -1.19
CA ALA A 124 30.37 13.21 -0.02
C ALA A 124 29.60 13.91 1.12
N LEU A 125 29.90 13.51 2.35
CA LEU A 125 29.24 14.02 3.56
C LEU A 125 30.03 15.21 4.11
N PHE A 126 29.42 16.39 4.16
CA PHE A 126 30.02 17.62 4.68
C PHE A 126 29.34 18.05 5.97
N ARG A 127 30.11 18.44 6.99
CA ARG A 127 29.55 19.07 8.19
C ARG A 127 29.06 20.48 7.83
N ARG A 128 27.81 20.81 8.14
CA ARG A 128 27.30 22.19 8.09
C ARG A 128 28.17 23.04 9.02
N GLY A 129 28.77 24.10 8.47
CA GLY A 129 29.53 25.06 9.25
C GLY A 129 28.63 25.81 10.24
N PRO A 130 29.20 26.45 11.27
CA PRO A 130 28.43 27.32 12.15
C PRO A 130 27.75 28.40 11.30
N SER A 131 26.44 28.58 11.52
CA SER A 131 25.69 29.70 10.94
C SER A 131 26.34 31.00 11.42
N THR A 132 27.13 31.65 10.57
CA THR A 132 27.50 33.04 10.79
C THR A 132 26.31 33.89 10.35
N GLU A 133 25.26 33.90 11.17
CA GLU A 133 24.23 34.90 11.07
C GLU A 133 24.87 36.23 11.49
N PRO A 134 24.90 37.27 10.65
CA PRO A 134 25.27 38.58 11.12
C PRO A 134 24.17 39.05 12.09
N THR A 135 24.54 39.26 13.36
CA THR A 135 23.69 39.96 14.32
C THR A 135 23.37 41.37 13.79
N PRO A 136 22.11 41.82 13.91
CA PRO A 136 21.63 43.08 13.34
C PRO A 136 22.28 44.32 13.98
#